data_AF-A0A1E3VQ06-F1
#
_entry.id   AF-A0A1E3VQ06-F1
#
_cell.length_a   1.000
_cell.length_b   1.000
_cell.length_c   1.000
_cell.angle_alpha   90.00
_cell.angle_beta   90.00
_cell.angle_gamma   90.00
#
_symmetry.space_group_name_H-M   'P 1'
#
loop_
_entity.id
_entity.type
_entity.pdbx_description
1 polymer ?
#
loop_
_entity_poly.entity_id
_entity_poly.type
_entity_poly.pdbx_seq_one_letter_code
_entity_poly.pdbx_strand_id
1 'polypeptide(L)'
;MPEGFTSADGKIHVDRLQGRIAAVQDHTHPEADHLVEADGINVRYREEGISRHKFRGLNATLLMMFEQFNDTLGVRKDDFMTGAKGLSHALEGYVQQARDNTVDLDIQAAFGDGNRLTVDVDVTNKAGHRFPSGVGFRRAFLELLVVEEAADGERTLWSSGKTNTVGALVDGDGNVLPTEFFERDAEGKEQYQPHHEVITRQDQVQVYEELIQDTKGDFTTSFIRRHEHVKDNRLLPLGWQLRGPFPDRYGELKYYMEATHPGQDAIRDPDYTDGKGRDRVSYEISLPEGTDPDNVSVRATLYYQSIPPYWLRQRFEAAPHMPATQRLYYIASHLNLDGTILEDWKLRLASASAKPSR
;
A
#
# COMPACT_ATOMS: atom_id res chain seq x y z
N MET A 1 12.63 -13.04 -12.08
CA MET A 1 13.14 -12.23 -10.94
C MET A 1 14.42 -11.56 -11.42
N PRO A 2 14.68 -10.27 -11.12
CA PRO A 2 15.92 -9.63 -11.55
C PRO A 2 17.13 -10.39 -11.00
N GLU A 3 18.07 -10.76 -11.87
CA GLU A 3 19.31 -11.50 -11.53
C GLU A 3 20.34 -10.63 -10.79
N GLY A 4 20.13 -9.31 -10.83
CA GLY A 4 21.01 -8.32 -10.26
C GLY A 4 20.49 -7.57 -9.03
N PHE A 5 21.28 -6.60 -8.60
CA PHE A 5 20.94 -5.65 -7.55
C PHE A 5 21.38 -4.25 -7.96
N THR A 6 20.45 -3.31 -7.86
CA THR A 6 20.76 -1.88 -7.89
C THR A 6 20.32 -1.29 -6.56
N SER A 7 21.22 -0.59 -5.86
CA SER A 7 20.86 0.16 -4.65
C SER A 7 19.89 1.28 -5.01
N ALA A 8 19.13 1.78 -4.02
CA ALA A 8 18.16 2.85 -4.28
C ALA A 8 18.79 4.13 -4.84
N ASP A 9 20.06 4.41 -4.49
CA ASP A 9 20.84 5.54 -4.98
C ASP A 9 21.60 5.27 -6.29
N GLY A 10 21.47 4.05 -6.84
CA GLY A 10 22.14 3.64 -8.08
C GLY A 10 23.65 3.46 -7.98
N LYS A 11 24.28 3.67 -6.81
CA LYS A 11 25.74 3.59 -6.66
C LYS A 11 26.27 2.17 -6.66
N ILE A 12 25.46 1.22 -6.20
CA ILE A 12 25.76 -0.20 -6.28
C ILE A 12 24.94 -0.74 -7.43
N HIS A 13 25.61 -1.23 -8.46
CA HIS A 13 25.00 -1.95 -9.56
C HIS A 13 25.74 -3.27 -9.75
N VAL A 14 25.01 -4.36 -9.59
CA VAL A 14 25.50 -5.72 -9.78
C VAL A 14 24.56 -6.37 -10.78
N ASP A 15 25.03 -6.58 -12.01
CA ASP A 15 24.22 -7.17 -13.09
C ASP A 15 23.72 -8.56 -12.71
N ARG A 16 24.58 -9.33 -12.05
CA ARG A 16 24.34 -10.72 -11.69
C ARG A 16 24.99 -11.07 -10.38
N LEU A 17 24.22 -11.64 -9.47
CA LEU A 17 24.77 -12.19 -8.23
C LEU A 17 25.26 -13.60 -8.47
N GLN A 18 26.57 -13.79 -8.40
CA GLN A 18 27.21 -15.10 -8.45
C GLN A 18 27.45 -15.62 -7.03
N GLY A 19 27.17 -16.90 -6.82
CA GLY A 19 27.35 -17.53 -5.52
C GLY A 19 27.42 -19.04 -5.62
N ARG A 20 27.95 -19.66 -4.56
CA ARG A 20 27.86 -21.11 -4.31
C ARG A 20 26.45 -21.48 -3.87
N ILE A 21 26.04 -22.74 -4.04
CA ILE A 21 24.71 -23.21 -3.60
C ILE A 21 24.51 -23.09 -2.09
N ALA A 22 25.60 -23.22 -1.33
CA ALA A 22 25.64 -23.06 0.12
C ALA A 22 27.07 -22.73 0.56
N ALA A 23 27.20 -22.13 1.75
CA ALA A 23 28.48 -22.06 2.45
C ALA A 23 28.68 -23.40 3.17
N VAL A 24 29.39 -24.32 2.51
CA VAL A 24 29.79 -25.62 3.07
C VAL A 24 31.31 -25.73 3.03
N GLN A 25 31.87 -26.66 3.81
CA GLN A 25 33.30 -26.95 3.78
C GLN A 25 33.73 -27.34 2.37
N ASP A 26 34.73 -26.63 1.87
CA ASP A 26 35.35 -26.84 0.56
C ASP A 26 36.83 -26.45 0.63
N HIS A 27 37.50 -26.47 -0.53
CA HIS A 27 38.93 -26.12 -0.65
C HIS A 27 39.28 -24.68 -0.25
N THR A 28 38.30 -23.81 0.05
CA THR A 28 38.54 -22.43 0.54
C THR A 28 38.59 -22.33 2.07
N HIS A 29 38.32 -23.42 2.79
CA HIS A 29 38.41 -23.50 4.24
C HIS A 29 39.77 -24.05 4.70
N PRO A 30 40.20 -23.79 5.95
CA PRO A 30 41.40 -24.41 6.52
C PRO A 30 41.36 -25.95 6.43
N GLU A 31 42.55 -26.56 6.34
CA GLU A 31 42.71 -28.01 6.36
C GLU A 31 42.12 -28.61 7.65
N ALA A 32 41.49 -29.78 7.52
CA ALA A 32 40.91 -30.53 8.62
C ALA A 32 41.27 -32.01 8.48
N ASP A 33 41.43 -32.71 9.60
CA ASP A 33 41.70 -34.15 9.59
C ASP A 33 40.55 -34.91 8.89
N HIS A 34 40.92 -35.91 8.09
CA HIS A 34 39.98 -36.75 7.32
C HIS A 34 39.17 -36.02 6.23
N LEU A 35 39.68 -34.89 5.71
CA LEU A 35 39.12 -34.25 4.52
C LEU A 35 39.16 -35.22 3.33
N VAL A 36 38.07 -35.31 2.57
CA VAL A 36 38.10 -35.99 1.26
C VAL A 36 38.88 -35.15 0.26
N GLU A 37 39.32 -35.75 -0.85
CA GLU A 37 40.04 -35.07 -1.93
C GLU A 37 39.35 -33.77 -2.37
N ALA A 38 40.14 -32.71 -2.63
CA ALA A 38 39.66 -31.35 -2.85
C ALA A 38 38.62 -31.23 -3.98
N ASP A 39 38.76 -32.02 -5.05
CA ASP A 39 37.81 -32.05 -6.16
C ASP A 39 36.43 -32.59 -5.75
N GLY A 40 36.37 -33.48 -4.74
CA GLY A 40 35.14 -34.05 -4.19
C GLY A 40 34.31 -33.07 -3.37
N ILE A 41 34.90 -31.95 -2.94
CA ILE A 41 34.24 -30.90 -2.12
C ILE A 41 34.24 -29.53 -2.80
N ASN A 42 34.68 -29.43 -4.06
CA ASN A 42 34.72 -28.16 -4.77
C ASN A 42 33.31 -27.67 -5.13
N VAL A 43 32.76 -26.80 -4.29
CA VAL A 43 31.47 -26.15 -4.57
C VAL A 43 31.70 -24.98 -5.52
N ARG A 44 31.29 -25.19 -6.78
CA ARG A 44 31.45 -24.19 -7.84
C ARG A 44 30.52 -23.00 -7.64
N TYR A 45 31.01 -21.83 -8.03
CA TYR A 45 30.15 -20.67 -8.24
C TYR A 45 29.21 -20.92 -9.42
N ARG A 46 27.97 -20.45 -9.30
CA ARG A 46 27.03 -20.43 -10.42
C ARG A 46 27.32 -19.21 -11.28
N GLU A 47 27.98 -19.41 -12.41
CA GLU A 47 28.33 -18.34 -13.36
C GLU A 47 27.09 -17.66 -13.96
N GLU A 48 26.03 -18.45 -14.17
CA GLU A 48 24.69 -17.97 -14.57
C GLU A 48 23.98 -17.17 -13.47
N GLY A 49 24.52 -17.18 -12.24
CA GLY A 49 24.02 -16.41 -11.12
C GLY A 49 23.00 -17.15 -10.25
N ILE A 50 22.51 -16.45 -9.23
CA ILE A 50 21.47 -16.90 -8.32
C ILE A 50 20.33 -15.87 -8.23
N SER A 51 19.09 -16.37 -8.22
CA SER A 51 17.92 -15.52 -7.96
C SER A 51 17.83 -15.14 -6.49
N ARG A 52 17.60 -13.87 -6.21
CA ARG A 52 17.37 -13.38 -4.84
C ARG A 52 15.96 -13.71 -4.36
N HIS A 53 15.88 -14.38 -3.23
CA HIS A 53 14.63 -14.63 -2.50
C HIS A 53 14.20 -13.37 -1.72
N LYS A 54 13.72 -12.36 -2.45
CA LYS A 54 13.40 -11.04 -1.89
C LYS A 54 12.15 -11.06 -0.98
N PHE A 55 11.13 -11.85 -1.32
CA PHE A 55 9.85 -11.99 -0.59
C PHE A 55 9.26 -10.66 -0.06
N ARG A 56 9.32 -9.61 -0.90
CA ARG A 56 8.90 -8.26 -0.49
C ARG A 56 7.41 -8.06 -0.74
N GLY A 57 6.74 -7.48 0.24
CA GLY A 57 5.43 -6.85 0.09
C GLY A 57 5.56 -5.34 0.31
N LEU A 58 4.55 -4.75 0.96
CA LEU A 58 4.52 -3.31 1.27
C LEU A 58 4.44 -3.00 2.78
N ASN A 59 4.65 -4.01 3.63
CA ASN A 59 4.64 -3.85 5.09
C ASN A 59 5.94 -3.20 5.64
N ALA A 60 6.30 -2.02 5.13
CA ALA A 60 7.46 -1.27 5.60
C ALA A 60 7.30 -0.87 7.08
N THR A 61 6.07 -0.71 7.57
CA THR A 61 5.78 -0.40 8.97
C THR A 61 6.37 -1.43 9.92
N LEU A 62 6.27 -2.73 9.58
CA LEU A 62 6.88 -3.79 10.39
C LEU A 62 8.42 -3.70 10.39
N LEU A 63 9.03 -3.36 9.25
CA LEU A 63 10.48 -3.20 9.16
C LEU A 63 10.95 -2.01 10.01
N MET A 64 10.19 -0.91 10.03
CA MET A 64 10.48 0.25 10.90
C MET A 64 10.32 -0.10 12.39
N MET A 65 9.31 -0.90 12.75
CA MET A 65 9.17 -1.43 14.11
C MET A 65 10.37 -2.32 14.49
N PHE A 66 10.83 -3.20 13.59
CA PHE A 66 12.02 -4.00 13.82
C PHE A 66 13.29 -3.14 13.94
N GLU A 67 13.41 -2.08 13.14
CA GLU A 67 14.57 -1.19 13.18
C GLU A 67 14.63 -0.38 14.49
N GLN A 68 13.50 0.12 14.99
CA GLN A 68 13.47 0.99 16.18
C GLN A 68 13.32 0.22 17.50
N PHE A 69 12.70 -0.96 17.48
CA PHE A 69 12.43 -1.78 18.66
C PHE A 69 13.07 -3.16 18.57
N ASN A 70 14.25 -3.23 17.95
CA ASN A 70 14.97 -4.46 17.65
C ASN A 70 15.19 -5.33 18.91
N ASP A 71 15.56 -4.71 20.04
CA ASP A 71 15.78 -5.41 21.31
C ASP A 71 14.49 -5.98 21.90
N THR A 72 13.41 -5.19 21.88
CA THR A 72 12.07 -5.61 22.34
C THR A 72 11.50 -6.75 21.50
N LEU A 73 11.79 -6.74 20.20
CA LEU A 73 11.27 -7.71 19.23
C LEU A 73 12.24 -8.89 18.99
N GLY A 74 13.44 -8.86 19.58
CA GLY A 74 14.45 -9.89 19.41
C GLY A 74 14.99 -9.97 17.97
N VAL A 75 14.98 -8.87 17.23
CA VAL A 75 15.48 -8.79 15.85
C VAL A 75 16.87 -8.17 15.86
N ARG A 76 17.80 -8.80 15.14
CA ARG A 76 19.15 -8.24 14.96
C ARG A 76 19.15 -7.29 13.77
N LYS A 77 19.80 -6.14 13.92
CA LYS A 77 19.98 -5.18 12.82
C LYS A 77 20.99 -5.66 11.80
N ASP A 78 22.05 -6.30 12.31
CA ASP A 78 23.11 -6.87 11.51
C ASP A 78 23.00 -8.40 11.51
N ASP A 79 23.24 -8.98 10.33
CA ASP A 79 23.37 -10.42 10.20
C ASP A 79 24.63 -10.91 10.92
N PHE A 80 24.48 -11.91 11.78
CA PHE A 80 25.59 -12.34 12.64
C PHE A 80 26.71 -13.09 11.91
N MET A 81 26.42 -13.64 10.72
CA MET A 81 27.40 -14.38 9.93
C MET A 81 28.17 -13.47 8.96
N THR A 82 27.49 -12.45 8.44
CA THR A 82 28.00 -11.63 7.34
C THR A 82 28.27 -10.18 7.75
N GLY A 83 27.77 -9.74 8.90
CA GLY A 83 27.78 -8.33 9.32
C GLY A 83 26.91 -7.42 8.45
N ALA A 84 26.07 -7.99 7.59
CA ALA A 84 25.27 -7.22 6.64
C ALA A 84 24.09 -6.51 7.31
N LYS A 85 23.84 -5.26 6.89
CA LYS A 85 22.70 -4.44 7.34
C LYS A 85 21.41 -4.83 6.61
N GLY A 86 20.83 -5.97 6.99
CA GLY A 86 19.71 -6.58 6.28
C GLY A 86 18.45 -5.69 6.24
N LEU A 87 18.12 -5.04 7.36
CA LEU A 87 16.88 -4.25 7.49
C LEU A 87 16.88 -2.98 6.64
N SER A 88 17.98 -2.22 6.61
CA SER A 88 18.07 -1.00 5.80
C SER A 88 17.95 -1.29 4.30
N HIS A 89 18.64 -2.32 3.82
CA HIS A 89 18.54 -2.74 2.42
C HIS A 89 17.17 -3.35 2.08
N ALA A 90 16.51 -3.98 3.05
CA ALA A 90 15.14 -4.44 2.88
C ALA A 90 14.19 -3.24 2.72
N LEU A 91 14.31 -2.19 3.54
CA LEU A 91 13.53 -0.95 3.43
C LEU A 91 13.70 -0.28 2.05
N GLU A 92 14.94 -0.13 1.56
CA GLU A 92 15.20 0.35 0.18
C GLU A 92 14.46 -0.50 -0.86
N GLY A 93 14.49 -1.82 -0.67
CA GLY A 93 13.77 -2.75 -1.53
C GLY A 93 12.25 -2.61 -1.50
N TYR A 94 11.67 -2.23 -0.35
CA TYR A 94 10.23 -1.95 -0.22
C TYR A 94 9.87 -0.64 -0.91
N VAL A 95 10.71 0.40 -0.82
CA VAL A 95 10.53 1.66 -1.57
C VAL A 95 10.57 1.41 -3.07
N GLN A 96 11.55 0.64 -3.56
CA GLN A 96 11.61 0.25 -4.97
C GLN A 96 10.38 -0.57 -5.39
N GLN A 97 9.91 -1.50 -4.55
CA GLN A 97 8.70 -2.28 -4.85
C GLN A 97 7.46 -1.37 -4.95
N ALA A 98 7.30 -0.46 -3.99
CA ALA A 98 6.20 0.50 -3.94
C ALA A 98 6.17 1.39 -5.19
N ARG A 99 7.32 2.00 -5.53
CA ARG A 99 7.45 2.94 -6.65
C ARG A 99 7.36 2.27 -8.02
N ASP A 100 8.05 1.15 -8.22
CA ASP A 100 8.31 0.66 -9.58
C ASP A 100 7.36 -0.46 -10.01
N ASN A 101 6.81 -1.23 -9.06
CA ASN A 101 6.18 -2.53 -9.35
C ASN A 101 4.79 -2.70 -8.72
N THR A 102 4.18 -1.65 -8.16
CA THR A 102 2.92 -1.77 -7.42
C THR A 102 1.75 -1.17 -8.19
N VAL A 103 1.80 0.14 -8.47
CA VAL A 103 0.77 0.86 -9.19
C VAL A 103 1.41 1.90 -10.12
N ASP A 104 0.71 2.24 -11.19
CA ASP A 104 0.94 3.46 -11.96
C ASP A 104 -0.22 4.44 -11.69
N LEU A 105 0.08 5.75 -11.71
CA LEU A 105 -0.88 6.82 -11.46
C LEU A 105 -0.78 7.86 -12.57
N ASP A 106 -1.90 8.14 -13.23
CA ASP A 106 -2.03 9.23 -14.21
C ASP A 106 -3.08 10.24 -13.75
N ILE A 107 -2.91 11.51 -14.13
CA ILE A 107 -3.80 12.59 -13.72
C ILE A 107 -4.06 13.54 -14.88
N GLN A 108 -5.33 13.87 -15.08
CA GLN A 108 -5.78 14.89 -16.03
C GLN A 108 -6.63 15.89 -15.28
N ALA A 109 -6.37 17.17 -15.48
CA ALA A 109 -7.10 18.25 -14.82
C ALA A 109 -7.55 19.27 -15.86
N ALA A 110 -8.78 19.75 -15.75
CA ALA A 110 -9.33 20.75 -16.64
C ALA A 110 -10.26 21.70 -15.89
N PHE A 111 -10.16 22.99 -16.20
CA PHE A 111 -11.15 23.98 -15.80
C PHE A 111 -12.39 23.85 -16.67
N GLY A 112 -13.55 23.91 -16.03
CA GLY A 112 -14.84 24.13 -16.65
C GLY A 112 -15.39 25.53 -16.33
N ASP A 113 -16.66 25.73 -16.63
CA ASP A 113 -17.35 26.99 -16.35
C ASP A 113 -17.43 27.29 -14.85
N GLY A 114 -17.35 28.57 -14.49
CA GLY A 114 -17.64 29.04 -13.13
C GLY A 114 -16.65 28.56 -12.06
N ASN A 115 -15.36 28.50 -12.39
CA ASN A 115 -14.27 28.07 -11.49
C ASN A 115 -14.43 26.63 -10.96
N ARG A 116 -15.11 25.79 -11.76
CA ARG A 116 -15.16 24.35 -11.54
C ARG A 116 -13.91 23.72 -12.11
N LEU A 117 -13.28 22.88 -11.32
CA LEU A 117 -12.13 22.08 -11.70
C LEU A 117 -12.54 20.62 -11.71
N THR A 118 -12.40 19.96 -12.86
CA THR A 118 -12.53 18.51 -12.96
C THR A 118 -11.14 17.90 -12.97
N VAL A 119 -10.93 16.88 -12.14
CA VAL A 119 -9.68 16.12 -12.11
C VAL A 119 -9.99 14.64 -12.21
N ASP A 120 -9.50 13.99 -13.26
CA ASP A 120 -9.58 12.55 -13.42
C ASP A 120 -8.25 11.93 -12.98
N VAL A 121 -8.33 10.95 -12.09
CA VAL A 121 -7.19 10.19 -11.58
C VAL A 121 -7.35 8.74 -11.98
N ASP A 122 -6.44 8.25 -12.84
CA ASP A 122 -6.39 6.86 -13.26
C ASP A 122 -5.37 6.10 -12.39
N VAL A 123 -5.83 5.06 -11.69
CA VAL A 123 -5.00 4.18 -10.86
C VAL A 123 -4.89 2.81 -11.52
N THR A 124 -3.70 2.41 -11.95
CA THR A 124 -3.48 1.12 -12.64
C THR A 124 -2.70 0.16 -11.76
N ASN A 125 -3.25 -1.03 -11.53
CA ASN A 125 -2.61 -2.09 -10.76
C ASN A 125 -1.56 -2.84 -11.60
N LYS A 126 -0.31 -2.85 -11.14
CA LYS A 126 0.80 -3.56 -11.79
C LYS A 126 1.02 -4.96 -11.21
N ALA A 127 0.40 -5.26 -10.08
CA ALA A 127 0.51 -6.57 -9.46
C ALA A 127 -0.33 -7.60 -10.24
N GLY A 128 0.18 -8.84 -10.31
CA GLY A 128 -0.53 -9.98 -10.90
C GLY A 128 -1.68 -10.53 -10.03
N HIS A 129 -2.13 -9.77 -9.03
CA HIS A 129 -3.22 -10.12 -8.13
C HIS A 129 -3.98 -8.84 -7.72
N ARG A 130 -5.08 -9.01 -6.99
CA ARG A 130 -5.84 -7.90 -6.40
C ARG A 130 -4.94 -6.97 -5.57
N PHE A 131 -5.14 -5.66 -5.61
CA PHE A 131 -4.31 -4.69 -4.89
C PHE A 131 -5.16 -3.70 -4.06
N PRO A 132 -4.86 -3.53 -2.76
CA PRO A 132 -3.91 -4.30 -1.95
C PRO A 132 -4.35 -5.77 -1.74
N SER A 133 -3.40 -6.69 -1.55
CA SER A 133 -3.69 -8.12 -1.31
C SER A 133 -3.37 -8.56 0.12
N GLY A 134 -3.70 -9.82 0.43
CA GLY A 134 -3.36 -10.49 1.67
C GLY A 134 -4.46 -10.35 2.72
N VAL A 135 -4.12 -9.75 3.85
CA VAL A 135 -5.03 -9.58 4.99
C VAL A 135 -6.01 -8.44 4.74
N GLY A 136 -7.27 -8.59 5.15
CA GLY A 136 -8.35 -7.67 4.76
C GLY A 136 -8.19 -6.21 5.22
N PHE A 137 -7.42 -5.97 6.28
CA PHE A 137 -7.21 -4.62 6.83
C PHE A 137 -6.13 -3.80 6.09
N ARG A 138 -5.50 -4.33 5.03
CA ARG A 138 -4.59 -3.51 4.22
C ARG A 138 -5.43 -2.55 3.38
N ARG A 139 -5.07 -1.26 3.36
CA ARG A 139 -5.74 -0.26 2.53
C ARG A 139 -4.77 0.55 1.70
N ALA A 140 -5.21 0.97 0.52
CA ALA A 140 -4.60 2.08 -0.22
C ALA A 140 -5.65 3.19 -0.38
N PHE A 141 -5.22 4.44 -0.51
CA PHE A 141 -6.14 5.56 -0.67
C PHE A 141 -5.52 6.67 -1.50
N LEU A 142 -6.38 7.41 -2.22
CA LEU A 142 -5.98 8.59 -2.98
C LEU A 142 -5.98 9.83 -2.09
N GLU A 143 -4.85 10.52 -2.06
CA GLU A 143 -4.76 11.91 -1.62
C GLU A 143 -4.75 12.80 -2.86
N LEU A 144 -5.65 13.78 -2.91
CA LEU A 144 -5.68 14.79 -3.96
C LEU A 144 -5.55 16.17 -3.31
N LEU A 145 -4.58 16.95 -3.77
CA LEU A 145 -4.35 18.33 -3.37
C LEU A 145 -4.52 19.24 -4.57
N VAL A 146 -5.40 20.23 -4.46
CA VAL A 146 -5.41 21.39 -5.35
C VAL A 146 -4.69 22.52 -4.64
N VAL A 147 -3.65 23.04 -5.27
CA VAL A 147 -2.79 24.06 -4.68
C VAL A 147 -2.66 25.26 -5.60
N GLU A 148 -2.53 26.43 -4.99
CA GLU A 148 -2.25 27.70 -5.65
C GLU A 148 -0.84 28.13 -5.29
N GLU A 149 -0.04 28.48 -6.30
CA GLU A 149 1.24 29.14 -6.11
C GLU A 149 1.00 30.62 -5.76
N ALA A 150 1.18 30.98 -4.48
CA ALA A 150 1.09 32.34 -4.00
C ALA A 150 2.48 32.95 -3.78
N ALA A 151 2.54 34.27 -3.61
CA ALA A 151 3.81 35.00 -3.45
C ALA A 151 4.62 34.59 -2.21
N ASP A 152 3.96 34.04 -1.19
CA ASP A 152 4.54 33.59 0.08
C ASP A 152 4.68 32.06 0.19
N GLY A 153 4.26 31.32 -0.84
CA GLY A 153 4.41 29.86 -0.91
C GLY A 153 3.20 29.16 -1.52
N GLU A 154 3.21 27.82 -1.43
CA GLU A 154 2.11 26.98 -1.88
C GLU A 154 0.95 27.03 -0.88
N ARG A 155 -0.25 27.38 -1.34
CA ARG A 155 -1.50 27.40 -0.56
C ARG A 155 -2.42 26.28 -1.03
N THR A 156 -2.85 25.40 -0.13
CA THR A 156 -3.88 24.40 -0.46
C THR A 156 -5.25 25.06 -0.59
N LEU A 157 -5.89 24.92 -1.75
CA LEU A 157 -7.25 25.40 -2.03
C LEU A 157 -8.30 24.36 -1.69
N TRP A 158 -7.99 23.08 -1.91
CA TRP A 158 -8.88 21.95 -1.70
C TRP A 158 -8.05 20.68 -1.48
N SER A 159 -8.51 19.80 -0.60
CA SER A 159 -7.87 18.49 -0.40
C SER A 159 -8.84 17.39 -0.01
N SER A 160 -8.55 16.17 -0.45
CA SER A 160 -9.18 14.93 0.03
C SER A 160 -8.09 13.87 0.27
N GLY A 161 -8.31 12.98 1.24
CA GLY A 161 -7.44 11.84 1.51
C GLY A 161 -6.16 12.17 2.28
N LYS A 162 -6.10 13.36 2.88
CA LYS A 162 -5.03 13.72 3.82
C LYS A 162 -5.10 12.84 5.07
N THR A 163 -3.96 12.70 5.72
CA THR A 163 -3.85 12.05 7.03
C THR A 163 -3.31 13.01 8.07
N ASN A 164 -3.63 12.77 9.35
CA ASN A 164 -2.91 13.38 10.46
C ASN A 164 -1.65 12.57 10.81
N THR A 165 -0.93 12.99 11.86
CA THR A 165 0.34 12.40 12.30
C THR A 165 0.24 10.95 12.81
N VAL A 166 -0.97 10.43 13.04
CA VAL A 166 -1.20 9.02 13.41
C VAL A 166 -1.81 8.20 12.26
N GLY A 167 -1.86 8.77 11.04
CA GLY A 167 -2.36 8.10 9.85
C GLY A 167 -3.87 8.02 9.71
N ALA A 168 -4.63 8.73 10.55
CA ALA A 168 -6.07 8.81 10.42
C ALA A 168 -6.44 9.75 9.27
N LEU A 169 -7.37 9.34 8.40
CA LEU A 169 -7.88 10.19 7.34
C LEU A 169 -8.63 11.40 7.93
N VAL A 170 -8.39 12.58 7.36
CA VAL A 170 -8.99 13.84 7.80
C VAL A 170 -9.73 14.56 6.68
N ASP A 171 -10.70 15.40 7.04
CA ASP A 171 -11.37 16.32 6.13
C ASP A 171 -10.48 17.53 5.76
N GLY A 172 -11.05 18.48 5.00
CA GLY A 172 -10.37 19.71 4.59
C GLY A 172 -9.98 20.64 5.74
N ASP A 173 -10.66 20.56 6.88
CA ASP A 173 -10.39 21.34 8.09
C ASP A 173 -9.43 20.62 9.05
N GLY A 174 -9.04 19.38 8.74
CA GLY A 174 -8.13 18.56 9.53
C GLY A 174 -8.81 17.72 10.63
N ASN A 175 -10.14 17.63 10.64
CA ASN A 175 -10.86 16.76 11.58
C ASN A 175 -10.80 15.31 11.09
N VAL A 176 -10.67 14.36 12.02
CA VAL A 176 -10.71 12.93 11.69
C VAL A 176 -12.08 12.56 11.13
N LEU A 177 -12.09 11.85 10.01
CA LEU A 177 -13.34 11.42 9.37
C LEU A 177 -14.06 10.40 10.26
N PRO A 178 -15.40 10.47 10.42
CA PRO A 178 -16.15 9.47 11.21
C PRO A 178 -16.01 8.05 10.61
N THR A 179 -15.73 7.95 9.32
CA THR A 179 -15.46 6.69 8.62
C THR A 179 -14.15 6.02 9.03
N GLU A 180 -13.17 6.77 9.56
CA GLU A 180 -11.84 6.25 9.92
C GLU A 180 -11.91 5.20 11.02
N PHE A 181 -12.88 5.38 11.92
CA PHE A 181 -13.08 4.60 13.12
C PHE A 181 -14.47 3.97 13.16
N PHE A 182 -15.12 3.81 12.01
CA PHE A 182 -16.44 3.19 11.91
C PHE A 182 -17.45 3.79 12.89
N GLU A 183 -17.41 5.11 13.08
CA GLU A 183 -18.32 5.78 14.00
C GLU A 183 -19.76 5.57 13.54
N ARG A 184 -20.67 5.38 14.49
CA ARG A 184 -22.08 5.14 14.18
C ARG A 184 -22.77 6.45 13.82
N ASP A 185 -23.57 6.42 12.76
CA ASP A 185 -24.47 7.50 12.38
C ASP A 185 -25.68 7.60 13.33
N ALA A 186 -26.61 8.52 13.03
CA ALA A 186 -27.82 8.74 13.83
C ALA A 186 -28.74 7.50 13.88
N GLU A 187 -28.65 6.64 12.88
CA GLU A 187 -29.39 5.38 12.76
C GLU A 187 -28.65 4.20 13.44
N GLY A 188 -27.46 4.44 14.00
CA GLY A 188 -26.65 3.45 14.68
C GLY A 188 -25.83 2.56 13.74
N LYS A 189 -25.71 2.91 12.46
CA LYS A 189 -24.91 2.15 11.48
C LYS A 189 -23.49 2.69 11.43
N GLU A 190 -22.52 1.78 11.44
CA GLU A 190 -21.12 2.15 11.29
C GLU A 190 -20.83 2.76 9.92
N GLN A 191 -20.15 3.90 9.91
CA GLN A 191 -19.83 4.66 8.70
C GLN A 191 -18.51 4.19 8.07
N TYR A 192 -18.43 4.20 6.74
CA TYR A 192 -17.22 3.87 5.99
C TYR A 192 -17.18 4.67 4.68
N GLN A 193 -15.99 4.75 4.04
CA GLN A 193 -15.87 5.35 2.71
C GLN A 193 -16.37 4.34 1.66
N PRO A 194 -17.42 4.64 0.88
CA PRO A 194 -17.88 3.74 -0.19
C PRO A 194 -16.86 3.69 -1.36
N HIS A 195 -17.17 2.91 -2.38
CA HIS A 195 -16.50 3.05 -3.68
C HIS A 195 -16.98 4.34 -4.34
N HIS A 196 -16.07 5.25 -4.69
CA HIS A 196 -16.38 6.51 -5.34
C HIS A 196 -15.89 6.50 -6.79
N GLU A 197 -16.81 6.65 -7.74
CA GLU A 197 -16.49 7.04 -9.13
C GLU A 197 -16.32 8.57 -9.24
N VAL A 198 -17.06 9.32 -8.40
CA VAL A 198 -17.03 10.79 -8.35
C VAL A 198 -16.89 11.29 -6.91
N ILE A 199 -15.92 12.16 -6.67
CA ILE A 199 -15.66 12.83 -5.39
C ILE A 199 -15.91 14.33 -5.54
N THR A 200 -16.78 14.88 -4.70
CA THR A 200 -17.16 16.31 -4.75
C THR A 200 -16.89 17.06 -3.44
N ARG A 201 -16.56 16.33 -2.37
CA ARG A 201 -16.33 16.90 -1.03
C ARG A 201 -15.02 16.41 -0.42
N GLN A 202 -14.45 17.24 0.44
CA GLN A 202 -13.16 17.00 1.10
C GLN A 202 -13.21 15.85 2.13
N ASP A 203 -14.40 15.44 2.55
CA ASP A 203 -14.65 14.32 3.46
C ASP A 203 -14.88 12.97 2.75
N GLN A 204 -14.93 12.98 1.41
CA GLN A 204 -15.03 11.79 0.58
C GLN A 204 -13.64 11.38 0.10
N VAL A 205 -13.23 10.14 0.37
CA VAL A 205 -11.90 9.62 0.02
C VAL A 205 -12.06 8.29 -0.70
N GLN A 206 -11.43 8.13 -1.87
CA GLN A 206 -11.33 6.81 -2.49
C GLN A 206 -10.35 5.95 -1.71
N VAL A 207 -10.88 4.96 -1.00
CA VAL A 207 -10.12 3.97 -0.24
C VAL A 207 -10.32 2.60 -0.86
N TYR A 208 -9.24 1.98 -1.31
CA TYR A 208 -9.18 0.61 -1.84
C TYR A 208 -8.93 -0.37 -0.69
N GLU A 209 -9.97 -1.07 -0.25
CA GLU A 209 -9.92 -1.95 0.92
C GLU A 209 -11.00 -3.04 0.91
N GLU A 210 -10.84 -4.03 1.79
CA GLU A 210 -11.86 -5.03 2.11
C GLU A 210 -12.45 -4.69 3.49
N LEU A 211 -13.77 -4.50 3.56
CA LEU A 211 -14.49 -4.30 4.82
C LEU A 211 -15.49 -5.43 5.05
N ILE A 212 -15.40 -6.01 6.25
CA ILE A 212 -16.16 -7.18 6.64
C ILE A 212 -16.75 -6.94 8.02
N GLN A 213 -18.01 -7.33 8.18
CA GLN A 213 -18.70 -7.32 9.46
C GLN A 213 -18.70 -8.71 10.10
N ASP A 214 -18.77 -8.73 11.42
CA ASP A 214 -19.03 -9.92 12.20
C ASP A 214 -20.54 -10.23 12.31
N THR A 215 -20.89 -11.29 13.04
CA THR A 215 -22.29 -11.72 13.19
C THR A 215 -23.16 -10.74 13.98
N LYS A 216 -22.59 -9.68 14.57
CA LYS A 216 -23.33 -8.59 15.23
C LYS A 216 -23.52 -7.38 14.31
N GLY A 217 -22.96 -7.41 13.10
CA GLY A 217 -22.97 -6.27 12.18
C GLY A 217 -21.88 -5.25 12.47
N ASP A 218 -20.87 -5.57 13.28
CA ASP A 218 -19.75 -4.68 13.59
C ASP A 218 -18.56 -4.97 12.66
N PHE A 219 -17.92 -3.94 12.10
CA PHE A 219 -16.73 -4.07 11.27
C PHE A 219 -15.61 -4.72 12.04
N THR A 220 -14.99 -5.73 11.44
CA THR A 220 -14.00 -6.57 12.10
C THR A 220 -12.77 -6.82 11.25
N THR A 221 -11.60 -6.70 11.87
CA THR A 221 -10.33 -7.16 11.28
C THR A 221 -9.93 -8.56 11.77
N SER A 222 -10.82 -9.27 12.47
CA SER A 222 -10.57 -10.62 12.98
C SER A 222 -10.80 -11.69 11.90
N PHE A 223 -9.81 -12.56 11.68
CA PHE A 223 -9.94 -13.66 10.70
C PHE A 223 -11.02 -14.68 11.04
N ILE A 224 -11.30 -14.87 12.34
CA ILE A 224 -12.25 -15.89 12.82
C ILE A 224 -13.65 -15.33 13.09
N ARG A 225 -13.86 -14.02 12.86
CA ARG A 225 -15.18 -13.37 13.03
C ARG A 225 -15.73 -12.79 11.73
N ARG A 226 -15.15 -13.13 10.58
CA ARG A 226 -15.63 -12.68 9.26
C ARG A 226 -16.99 -13.30 9.00
N HIS A 227 -18.02 -12.48 8.73
CA HIS A 227 -19.35 -12.96 8.39
C HIS A 227 -19.86 -12.38 7.07
N GLU A 228 -20.00 -11.06 6.99
CA GLU A 228 -20.59 -10.38 5.83
C GLU A 228 -19.58 -9.48 5.14
N HIS A 229 -19.42 -9.64 3.82
CA HIS A 229 -18.60 -8.75 3.00
C HIS A 229 -19.41 -7.50 2.64
N VAL A 230 -19.05 -6.36 3.24
CA VAL A 230 -19.74 -5.09 3.00
C VAL A 230 -19.12 -4.34 1.83
N LYS A 231 -17.79 -4.36 1.72
CA LYS A 231 -17.03 -3.66 0.67
C LYS A 231 -15.81 -4.48 0.27
N ASP A 232 -15.54 -4.55 -1.03
CA ASP A 232 -14.24 -4.99 -1.56
C ASP A 232 -13.99 -4.35 -2.92
N ASN A 233 -13.52 -3.10 -2.90
CA ASN A 233 -13.12 -2.36 -4.09
C ASN A 233 -11.60 -2.38 -4.25
N ARG A 234 -10.90 -3.44 -3.84
CA ARG A 234 -9.46 -3.54 -4.10
C ARG A 234 -9.27 -3.77 -5.61
N LEU A 235 -8.34 -3.04 -6.23
CA LEU A 235 -8.08 -3.06 -7.68
C LEU A 235 -7.82 -4.48 -8.18
N LEU A 236 -8.46 -4.87 -9.28
CA LEU A 236 -8.26 -6.19 -9.89
C LEU A 236 -6.95 -6.24 -10.69
N PRO A 237 -6.37 -7.43 -10.94
CA PRO A 237 -5.19 -7.54 -11.79
C PRO A 237 -5.55 -7.34 -13.27
N LEU A 238 -4.58 -6.88 -14.06
CA LEU A 238 -4.66 -6.87 -15.51
C LEU A 238 -5.06 -8.25 -16.05
N GLY A 239 -6.03 -8.28 -16.96
CA GLY A 239 -6.54 -9.50 -17.59
C GLY A 239 -7.59 -10.25 -16.75
N TRP A 240 -8.02 -9.71 -15.59
CA TRP A 240 -9.16 -10.28 -14.87
C TRP A 240 -10.43 -10.23 -15.73
N GLN A 241 -11.26 -11.27 -15.64
CA GLN A 241 -12.51 -11.40 -16.39
C GLN A 241 -13.59 -11.99 -15.50
N LEU A 242 -14.83 -11.52 -15.66
CA LEU A 242 -15.98 -11.96 -14.87
C LEU A 242 -16.20 -13.48 -14.89
N ARG A 243 -15.98 -14.09 -16.07
CA ARG A 243 -16.11 -15.55 -16.27
C ARG A 243 -14.78 -16.30 -16.20
N GLY A 244 -13.70 -15.61 -15.84
CA GLY A 244 -12.35 -16.13 -15.82
C GLY A 244 -11.82 -16.55 -17.20
N PRO A 245 -10.63 -17.17 -17.24
CA PRO A 245 -9.96 -17.56 -18.49
C PRO A 245 -10.64 -18.74 -19.23
N PHE A 246 -11.66 -19.36 -18.64
CA PHE A 246 -12.37 -20.53 -19.20
C PHE A 246 -13.89 -20.29 -19.24
N PRO A 247 -14.38 -19.36 -20.08
CA PRO A 247 -15.78 -18.93 -20.06
C PRO A 247 -16.78 -20.05 -20.34
N ASP A 248 -16.43 -21.04 -21.17
CA ASP A 248 -17.28 -22.19 -21.48
C ASP A 248 -17.50 -23.13 -20.29
N ARG A 249 -16.58 -23.07 -19.30
CA ARG A 249 -16.64 -23.85 -18.06
C ARG A 249 -17.12 -23.02 -16.87
N TYR A 250 -17.62 -21.81 -17.10
CA TYR A 250 -18.06 -20.92 -16.03
C TYR A 250 -19.09 -21.59 -15.11
N GLY A 251 -20.02 -22.39 -15.65
CA GLY A 251 -21.00 -23.11 -14.84
C GLY A 251 -20.37 -24.07 -13.82
N GLU A 252 -19.29 -24.76 -14.20
CA GLU A 252 -18.54 -25.68 -13.33
C GLU A 252 -17.66 -24.93 -12.32
N LEU A 253 -17.11 -23.79 -12.73
CA LEU A 253 -16.12 -23.02 -11.97
C LEU A 253 -16.71 -21.83 -11.21
N LYS A 254 -18.04 -21.64 -11.28
CA LYS A 254 -18.75 -20.44 -10.82
C LYS A 254 -18.33 -20.02 -9.41
N TYR A 255 -18.34 -20.97 -8.47
CA TYR A 255 -17.97 -20.72 -7.08
C TYR A 255 -16.54 -20.15 -6.93
N TYR A 256 -15.58 -20.69 -7.68
CA TYR A 256 -14.20 -20.21 -7.65
C TYR A 256 -14.04 -18.86 -8.35
N MET A 257 -14.84 -18.59 -9.38
CA MET A 257 -14.81 -17.31 -10.09
C MET A 257 -15.44 -16.19 -9.24
N GLU A 258 -16.60 -16.45 -8.62
CA GLU A 258 -17.30 -15.51 -7.74
C GLU A 258 -16.43 -15.09 -6.54
N ALA A 259 -15.59 -15.98 -6.02
CA ALA A 259 -14.63 -15.64 -4.97
C ALA A 259 -13.58 -14.59 -5.40
N THR A 260 -13.42 -14.35 -6.70
CA THR A 260 -12.51 -13.32 -7.24
C THR A 260 -13.22 -12.03 -7.62
N HIS A 261 -14.56 -12.00 -7.59
CA HIS A 261 -15.34 -10.83 -7.99
C HIS A 261 -15.08 -9.66 -7.03
N PRO A 262 -15.06 -8.41 -7.53
CA PRO A 262 -15.11 -7.24 -6.66
C PRO A 262 -16.43 -7.18 -5.88
N GLY A 263 -16.46 -6.35 -4.84
CA GLY A 263 -17.64 -6.12 -4.01
C GLY A 263 -18.80 -5.49 -4.79
N GLN A 264 -19.96 -5.42 -4.14
CA GLN A 264 -21.24 -5.07 -4.80
C GLN A 264 -21.27 -3.69 -5.45
N ASP A 265 -20.52 -2.73 -4.93
CA ASP A 265 -20.43 -1.39 -5.54
C ASP A 265 -19.42 -1.40 -6.69
N ALA A 266 -18.20 -1.90 -6.44
CA ALA A 266 -17.14 -1.93 -7.43
C ALA A 266 -17.45 -2.81 -8.66
N ILE A 267 -18.25 -3.87 -8.54
CA ILE A 267 -18.66 -4.68 -9.72
C ILE A 267 -19.53 -3.90 -10.72
N ARG A 268 -20.18 -2.81 -10.27
CA ARG A 268 -21.03 -1.97 -11.13
C ARG A 268 -20.23 -0.94 -11.91
N ASP A 269 -19.00 -0.68 -11.48
CA ASP A 269 -18.06 0.20 -12.14
C ASP A 269 -17.52 -0.48 -13.42
N PRO A 270 -17.67 0.15 -14.60
CA PRO A 270 -17.14 -0.37 -15.85
C PRO A 270 -15.63 -0.66 -15.82
N ASP A 271 -14.82 0.14 -15.09
CA ASP A 271 -13.36 -0.05 -15.02
C ASP A 271 -12.98 -1.35 -14.28
N TYR A 272 -13.87 -1.90 -13.45
CA TYR A 272 -13.67 -3.21 -12.81
C TYR A 272 -14.02 -4.40 -13.71
N THR A 273 -14.68 -4.18 -14.84
CA THR A 273 -15.17 -5.26 -15.71
C THR A 273 -14.51 -5.26 -17.10
N ASP A 274 -13.70 -4.26 -17.42
CA ASP A 274 -13.02 -4.13 -18.73
C ASP A 274 -11.70 -4.92 -18.85
N GLY A 275 -11.24 -5.50 -17.73
CA GLY A 275 -10.03 -6.32 -17.66
C GLY A 275 -8.71 -5.56 -17.72
N LYS A 276 -8.71 -4.22 -17.64
CA LYS A 276 -7.49 -3.40 -17.65
C LYS A 276 -6.80 -3.31 -16.29
N GLY A 277 -7.47 -3.72 -15.21
CA GLY A 277 -6.91 -3.69 -13.86
C GLY A 277 -6.66 -2.27 -13.37
N ARG A 278 -7.61 -1.36 -13.66
CA ARG A 278 -7.53 0.06 -13.31
C ARG A 278 -8.82 0.54 -12.66
N ASP A 279 -8.78 1.73 -12.09
CA ASP A 279 -9.93 2.47 -11.57
C ASP A 279 -9.74 3.94 -11.92
N ARG A 280 -10.81 4.61 -12.38
CA ARG A 280 -10.81 6.05 -12.60
C ARG A 280 -11.70 6.74 -11.57
N VAL A 281 -11.13 7.70 -10.88
CA VAL A 281 -11.87 8.56 -9.94
C VAL A 281 -11.89 9.97 -10.47
N SER A 282 -13.09 10.53 -10.68
CA SER A 282 -13.27 11.92 -11.06
C SER A 282 -13.51 12.79 -9.83
N TYR A 283 -12.82 13.92 -9.74
CA TYR A 283 -13.02 14.92 -8.71
C TYR A 283 -13.69 16.14 -9.34
N GLU A 284 -14.86 16.53 -8.85
CA GLU A 284 -15.54 17.75 -9.28
C GLU A 284 -15.46 18.80 -8.17
N ILE A 285 -14.58 19.78 -8.37
CA ILE A 285 -14.15 20.70 -7.32
C ILE A 285 -14.65 22.11 -7.67
N SER A 286 -15.31 22.76 -6.72
CA SER A 286 -15.61 24.19 -6.82
C SER A 286 -14.54 24.97 -6.07
N LEU A 287 -13.73 25.75 -6.79
CA LEU A 287 -12.66 26.55 -6.18
C LEU A 287 -13.19 27.89 -5.67
N PRO A 288 -12.54 28.48 -4.64
CA PRO A 288 -12.92 29.79 -4.11
C PRO A 288 -12.97 30.88 -5.19
N GLU A 289 -13.93 31.80 -5.10
CA GLU A 289 -14.01 32.94 -6.02
C GLU A 289 -12.69 33.74 -6.03
N GLY A 290 -12.27 34.18 -7.22
CA GLY A 290 -11.03 34.96 -7.39
C GLY A 290 -9.74 34.13 -7.45
N THR A 291 -9.83 32.79 -7.37
CA THR A 291 -8.70 31.90 -7.70
C THR A 291 -8.21 32.18 -9.12
N ASP A 292 -6.90 32.37 -9.28
CA ASP A 292 -6.28 32.55 -10.59
C ASP A 292 -5.95 31.18 -11.21
N PRO A 293 -6.63 30.76 -12.30
CA PRO A 293 -6.40 29.47 -12.94
C PRO A 293 -4.94 29.21 -13.34
N ASP A 294 -4.16 30.26 -13.64
CA ASP A 294 -2.77 30.10 -14.09
C ASP A 294 -1.81 29.70 -12.97
N ASN A 295 -2.20 29.95 -11.72
CA ASN A 295 -1.40 29.61 -10.53
C ASN A 295 -1.86 28.31 -9.87
N VAL A 296 -2.88 27.65 -10.41
CA VAL A 296 -3.41 26.39 -9.86
C VAL A 296 -2.63 25.19 -10.41
N SER A 297 -2.30 24.26 -9.52
CA SER A 297 -1.83 22.92 -9.88
C SER A 297 -2.51 21.86 -9.03
N VAL A 298 -2.55 20.64 -9.55
CA VAL A 298 -3.16 19.50 -8.87
C VAL A 298 -2.11 18.42 -8.68
N ARG A 299 -2.11 17.81 -7.49
CA ARG A 299 -1.25 16.68 -7.13
C ARG A 299 -2.11 15.53 -6.62
N ALA A 300 -2.01 14.39 -7.29
CA ALA A 300 -2.59 13.13 -6.83
C ALA A 300 -1.47 12.22 -6.30
N THR A 301 -1.72 11.56 -5.17
CA THR A 301 -0.78 10.58 -4.59
C THR A 301 -1.55 9.37 -4.08
N LEU A 302 -1.17 8.18 -4.52
CA LEU A 302 -1.69 6.94 -3.93
C LEU A 302 -0.79 6.54 -2.77
N TYR A 303 -1.39 6.45 -1.58
CA TYR A 303 -0.73 5.99 -0.36
C TYR A 303 -1.21 4.59 0.03
N TYR A 304 -0.37 3.90 0.81
CA TYR A 304 -0.65 2.59 1.38
C TYR A 304 -0.50 2.60 2.88
N GLN A 305 -1.45 1.96 3.55
CA GLN A 305 -1.37 1.65 4.97
C GLN A 305 -1.40 0.16 5.20
N SER A 306 -0.31 -0.30 5.81
CA SER A 306 -0.18 -1.69 6.20
C SER A 306 -1.05 -1.98 7.43
N ILE A 307 -1.06 -1.09 8.43
CA ILE A 307 -1.85 -1.22 9.65
C ILE A 307 -2.63 0.09 9.87
N PRO A 308 -3.85 0.21 9.32
CA PRO A 308 -4.63 1.43 9.47
C PRO A 308 -5.04 1.66 10.94
N PRO A 309 -5.32 2.91 11.35
CA PRO A 309 -5.71 3.25 12.72
C PRO A 309 -6.84 2.41 13.31
N TYR A 310 -7.89 2.10 12.55
CA TYR A 310 -8.98 1.23 13.04
C TYR A 310 -8.49 -0.17 13.44
N TRP A 311 -7.47 -0.71 12.77
CA TRP A 311 -6.90 -2.00 13.11
C TRP A 311 -6.21 -1.96 14.46
N LEU A 312 -5.40 -0.92 14.72
CA LEU A 312 -4.73 -0.72 16.00
C LEU A 312 -5.76 -0.58 17.13
N ARG A 313 -6.78 0.27 16.94
CA ARG A 313 -7.87 0.46 17.89
C ARG A 313 -8.54 -0.87 18.26
N GLN A 314 -8.94 -1.66 17.26
CA GLN A 314 -9.57 -2.97 17.50
C GLN A 314 -8.68 -3.93 18.28
N ARG A 315 -7.34 -3.92 18.09
CA ARG A 315 -6.42 -4.74 18.88
C ARG A 315 -6.32 -4.25 20.33
N PHE A 316 -6.25 -2.94 20.51
CA PHE A 316 -6.15 -2.32 21.83
C PHE A 316 -7.42 -2.53 22.67
N GLU A 317 -8.60 -2.43 22.06
CA GLU A 317 -9.89 -2.62 22.73
C GLU A 317 -10.21 -4.09 23.00
N ALA A 318 -9.85 -5.00 22.08
CA ALA A 318 -10.22 -6.41 22.23
C ALA A 318 -9.50 -7.11 23.39
N ALA A 319 -8.29 -6.65 23.75
CA ALA A 319 -7.46 -7.30 24.76
C ALA A 319 -6.48 -6.33 25.46
N PRO A 320 -6.95 -5.23 26.08
CA PRO A 320 -6.11 -4.12 26.55
C PRO A 320 -5.07 -4.51 27.61
N HIS A 321 -5.37 -5.52 28.42
CA HIS A 321 -4.50 -5.97 29.51
C HIS A 321 -3.58 -7.12 29.14
N MET A 322 -3.64 -7.63 27.90
CA MET A 322 -2.77 -8.73 27.49
C MET A 322 -1.36 -8.22 27.22
N PRO A 323 -0.30 -8.93 27.67
CA PRO A 323 1.09 -8.47 27.52
C PRO A 323 1.49 -8.15 26.07
N ALA A 324 1.00 -8.93 25.10
CA ALA A 324 1.27 -8.69 23.68
C ALA A 324 0.60 -7.41 23.15
N THR A 325 -0.64 -7.12 23.59
CA THR A 325 -1.36 -5.89 23.23
C THR A 325 -0.66 -4.67 23.82
N GLN A 326 -0.26 -4.73 25.09
CA GLN A 326 0.48 -3.65 25.74
C GLN A 326 1.84 -3.39 25.06
N ARG A 327 2.53 -4.45 24.63
CA ARG A 327 3.76 -4.32 23.83
C ARG A 327 3.50 -3.66 22.48
N LEU A 328 2.47 -4.08 21.75
CA LEU A 328 2.09 -3.44 20.48
C LEU A 328 1.73 -1.97 20.69
N TYR A 329 0.97 -1.66 21.74
CA TYR A 329 0.62 -0.28 22.09
C TYR A 329 1.86 0.56 22.37
N TYR A 330 2.79 0.05 23.19
CA TYR A 330 4.06 0.71 23.47
C TYR A 330 4.86 0.97 22.18
N ILE A 331 5.05 -0.05 21.35
CA ILE A 331 5.78 0.06 20.08
C ILE A 331 5.12 1.08 19.16
N ALA A 332 3.81 0.98 18.93
CA ALA A 332 3.09 1.86 18.02
C ALA A 332 3.08 3.31 18.52
N SER A 333 2.93 3.55 19.82
CA SER A 333 2.91 4.91 20.40
C SER A 333 4.28 5.59 20.45
N HIS A 334 5.38 4.83 20.35
CA HIS A 334 6.75 5.35 20.40
C HIS A 334 7.50 5.22 19.07
N LEU A 335 6.83 4.73 18.02
CA LEU A 335 7.42 4.60 16.69
C LEU A 335 7.58 5.98 16.08
N ASN A 336 8.83 6.41 15.87
CA ASN A 336 9.11 7.69 15.24
C ASN A 336 9.12 7.53 13.72
N LEU A 337 8.15 8.14 13.04
CA LEU A 337 8.04 8.10 11.59
C LEU A 337 8.35 9.45 10.92
N ASP A 338 8.68 10.48 11.69
CA ASP A 338 8.93 11.83 11.20
C ASP A 338 10.14 11.85 10.25
N GLY A 339 9.95 12.45 9.07
CA GLY A 339 10.99 12.48 8.03
C GLY A 339 11.38 11.11 7.44
N THR A 340 10.61 10.05 7.73
CA THR A 340 10.83 8.71 7.16
C THR A 340 9.92 8.45 5.95
N ILE A 341 10.12 7.34 5.24
CA ILE A 341 9.25 6.90 4.14
C ILE A 341 7.80 6.54 4.58
N LEU A 342 7.53 6.58 5.88
CA LEU A 342 6.24 6.30 6.51
C LEU A 342 5.74 7.48 7.35
N GLU A 343 6.23 8.69 7.11
CA GLU A 343 5.69 9.90 7.73
C GLU A 343 4.16 9.92 7.63
N ASP A 344 3.49 10.37 8.69
CA ASP A 344 2.03 10.27 8.86
C ASP A 344 1.46 8.85 8.68
N TRP A 345 2.25 7.84 9.03
CA TRP A 345 1.88 6.41 9.00
C TRP A 345 1.47 5.89 7.62
N LYS A 346 1.92 6.50 6.52
CA LYS A 346 1.54 6.13 5.16
C LYS A 346 2.76 5.94 4.25
N LEU A 347 2.74 4.89 3.43
CA LEU A 347 3.76 4.64 2.42
C LEU A 347 3.31 5.22 1.08
N ARG A 348 4.05 6.16 0.51
CA ARG A 348 3.80 6.65 -0.85
C ARG A 348 4.08 5.54 -1.88
N LEU A 349 3.13 5.28 -2.78
CA LEU A 349 3.28 4.33 -3.87
C LEU A 349 3.60 5.02 -5.19
N ALA A 350 2.74 5.95 -5.61
CA ALA A 350 2.85 6.70 -6.85
C ALA A 350 2.28 8.10 -6.64
N SER A 351 2.76 9.06 -7.42
CA SER A 351 2.22 10.43 -7.43
C SER A 351 2.37 11.02 -8.82
N ALA A 352 1.39 11.83 -9.20
CA ALA A 352 1.35 12.54 -10.46
C ALA A 352 0.88 13.98 -10.19
N SER A 353 1.24 14.90 -11.07
CA SER A 353 0.80 16.29 -10.99
C SER A 353 0.42 16.81 -12.36
N ALA A 354 -0.61 17.65 -12.41
CA ALA A 354 -1.06 18.30 -13.62
C ALA A 354 -1.28 19.78 -13.36
N LYS A 355 -1.00 20.60 -14.38
CA LYS A 355 -1.58 21.93 -14.49
C LYS A 355 -2.93 21.78 -15.21
N PRO A 356 -4.03 22.31 -14.66
CA PRO A 356 -5.32 22.19 -15.32
C PRO A 356 -5.30 22.84 -16.72
N SER A 357 -5.84 22.15 -17.71
CA SER A 357 -6.10 22.75 -19.02
C SER A 357 -7.29 23.72 -18.94
N ARG A 358 -7.39 24.62 -19.91
CA ARG A 358 -8.52 25.55 -20.05
C ARG A 358 -9.58 25.02 -21.02
#